data_AF-A0A383CPV9-F1
#
_entry.id   AF-A0A383CPV9-F1
#
_cell.length_a   1.000
_cell.length_b   1.000
_cell.length_c   1.000
_cell.angle_alpha   90.00
_cell.angle_beta   90.00
_cell.angle_gamma   90.00
#
_symmetry.space_group_name_H-M   'P 1'
#
loop_
_entity.id
_entity.type
_entity.pdbx_description
1 polymer ?
#
loop_
_entity_poly.entity_id
_entity_poly.type
_entity_poly.pdbx_seq_one_letter_code
_entity_poly.pdbx_strand_id
1 'polypeptide(L)'
;SAMGRFFLTVIGGIAELELGQVSERTKFAIEYKKSNCQAFTGAIYGWDRDGDDLTPNWHEQSFIDYMRDLYFGYGLSAYSIAKVMNDCGETGKLGGKWRSSNVLRTIRYEFHEERGKFEKPVWWKEAPFHDTIPWGATEFLDLYPE
;
A
#
# COMPACT_ATOMS: atom_id res chain seq x y z
N SER A 1 14.46 -26.26 -41.86
CA SER A 1 15.90 -25.92 -41.80
C SER A 1 16.29 -25.62 -40.36
N ALA A 2 17.43 -26.15 -39.88
CA ALA A 2 17.97 -25.85 -38.54
C ALA A 2 18.24 -24.35 -38.35
N MET A 3 18.60 -23.64 -39.43
CA MET A 3 18.81 -22.19 -39.44
C MET A 3 17.52 -21.42 -39.15
N GLY A 4 16.36 -21.86 -39.66
CA GLY A 4 15.08 -21.18 -39.40
C GLY A 4 14.63 -21.23 -37.94
N ARG A 5 14.92 -22.34 -37.24
CA ARG A 5 14.66 -22.47 -35.80
C ARG A 5 15.62 -21.61 -34.98
N PHE A 6 16.90 -21.60 -35.36
CA PHE A 6 17.90 -20.73 -34.73
C PHE A 6 17.52 -19.25 -34.82
N PHE A 7 17.11 -18.77 -36.01
CA PHE A 7 16.67 -17.38 -36.19
C PHE A 7 15.43 -17.02 -35.35
N LEU A 8 14.44 -17.92 -35.25
CA LEU A 8 13.26 -17.70 -34.40
C LEU A 8 13.60 -17.67 -32.91
N THR A 9 14.51 -18.52 -32.45
CA THR A 9 14.97 -18.53 -31.05
C THR A 9 15.73 -17.26 -30.70
N VAL A 10 16.59 -16.76 -31.59
CA VAL A 10 17.31 -15.50 -31.39
C VAL A 10 16.35 -14.31 -31.34
N ILE A 11 15.36 -14.24 -32.25
CA ILE A 11 14.35 -13.17 -32.23
C ILE A 11 13.47 -13.25 -30.98
N GLY A 12 13.09 -14.45 -30.55
CA GLY A 12 12.36 -14.66 -29.30
C GLY A 12 13.14 -14.16 -28.08
N GLY A 13 14.44 -14.50 -28.00
CA GLY A 13 15.33 -13.99 -26.95
C GLY A 13 15.51 -12.47 -26.98
N ILE A 14 15.62 -11.86 -28.17
CA ILE A 14 15.70 -10.40 -28.32
C ILE A 14 14.39 -9.73 -27.87
N ALA A 15 13.23 -10.27 -28.27
CA ALA A 15 11.93 -9.74 -27.88
C ALA A 15 11.69 -9.86 -26.36
N GLU A 16 12.10 -10.98 -25.76
CA GLU A 16 12.08 -11.17 -24.29
C GLU A 16 13.00 -10.18 -23.57
N LEU A 17 14.18 -9.89 -24.14
CA LEU A 17 15.11 -8.89 -23.60
C LEU A 17 14.56 -7.46 -23.71
N GLU A 18 13.98 -7.07 -24.85
CA GLU A 18 13.34 -5.76 -25.01
C GLU A 18 12.14 -5.58 -24.08
N LEU A 19 11.29 -6.62 -23.95
CA LEU A 19 10.21 -6.65 -22.97
C LEU A 19 10.73 -6.58 -21.54
N GLY A 20 11.82 -7.30 -21.24
CA GLY A 20 12.54 -7.23 -19.97
C GLY A 20 12.98 -5.79 -19.67
N GLN A 21 13.66 -5.14 -20.62
CA GLN A 21 14.13 -3.77 -20.50
C GLN A 21 12.99 -2.75 -20.35
N VAL A 22 11.88 -2.91 -21.07
CA VAL A 22 10.69 -2.05 -20.93
C VAL A 22 10.04 -2.28 -19.56
N SER A 23 9.96 -3.52 -19.09
CA SER A 23 9.41 -3.85 -17.77
C SER A 23 10.26 -3.27 -16.64
N GLU A 24 11.59 -3.34 -16.77
CA GLU A 24 12.55 -2.75 -15.82
C GLU A 24 12.43 -1.23 -15.80
N ARG A 25 12.43 -0.58 -16.96
CA ARG A 25 12.24 0.88 -17.05
C ARG A 25 10.90 1.34 -16.49
N THR A 26 9.84 0.56 -16.71
CA THR A 26 8.51 0.86 -16.16
C THR A 26 8.50 0.72 -14.64
N LYS A 27 9.16 -0.32 -14.09
CA LYS A 27 9.36 -0.46 -12.64
C LYS A 27 10.14 0.73 -12.08
N PHE A 28 11.27 1.10 -12.69
CA PHE A 28 12.05 2.26 -12.25
C PHE A 28 11.25 3.56 -12.29
N ALA A 29 10.43 3.78 -13.33
CA ALA A 29 9.57 4.95 -13.40
C ALA A 29 8.49 4.96 -12.30
N ILE A 30 7.91 3.80 -11.97
CA ILE A 30 6.93 3.67 -10.88
C ILE A 30 7.60 3.88 -9.51
N GLU A 31 8.76 3.26 -9.27
CA GLU A 31 9.51 3.43 -8.02
C GLU A 31 9.98 4.88 -7.84
N TYR A 32 10.40 5.54 -8.92
CA TYR A 32 10.69 6.97 -8.91
C TYR A 32 9.44 7.79 -8.53
N LYS A 33 8.29 7.51 -9.11
CA LYS A 33 7.05 8.21 -8.75
C LYS A 33 6.65 7.98 -7.29
N LYS A 34 6.74 6.74 -6.79
CA LYS A 34 6.48 6.43 -5.36
C LYS A 34 7.42 7.21 -4.45
N SER A 35 8.72 7.19 -4.73
CA SER A 35 9.71 7.86 -3.88
C SER A 35 9.59 9.39 -3.94
N ASN A 36 8.99 9.96 -4.99
CA ASN A 36 8.67 11.38 -5.05
C ASN A 36 7.23 11.70 -4.59
N CYS A 37 6.50 10.72 -4.04
CA CYS A 37 5.08 10.86 -3.66
C CYS A 37 4.23 11.41 -4.82
N GLN A 38 4.41 10.88 -6.02
CA GLN A 38 3.66 11.26 -7.22
C GLN A 38 2.67 10.18 -7.65
N ALA A 39 1.63 10.57 -8.38
CA ALA A 39 0.62 9.67 -8.89
C ALA A 39 1.21 8.63 -9.87
N PHE A 40 1.23 7.38 -9.45
CA PHE A 40 1.64 6.22 -10.24
C PHE A 40 0.51 5.21 -10.49
N THR A 41 -0.62 5.37 -9.82
CA THR A 41 -1.79 4.50 -9.94
C THR A 41 -3.08 5.28 -9.66
N GLY A 42 -4.21 4.57 -9.61
CA GLY A 42 -5.49 5.14 -9.19
C GLY A 42 -5.51 5.57 -7.72
N ALA A 43 -6.70 5.79 -7.18
CA ALA A 43 -6.87 6.26 -5.81
C ALA A 43 -6.26 5.29 -4.78
N ILE A 44 -5.55 5.84 -3.80
CA ILE A 44 -4.93 5.09 -2.69
C ILE A 44 -5.57 5.62 -1.40
N TYR A 45 -6.17 4.74 -0.61
CA TYR A 45 -6.69 5.12 0.72
C TYR A 45 -5.55 5.61 1.60
N GLY A 46 -5.71 6.70 2.36
CA GLY A 46 -4.63 7.34 3.10
C GLY A 46 -3.90 8.46 2.33
N TRP A 47 -4.24 8.68 1.05
CA TRP A 47 -3.56 9.66 0.20
C TRP A 47 -4.56 10.48 -0.62
N ASP A 48 -4.41 11.79 -0.56
CA ASP A 48 -5.07 12.72 -1.46
C ASP A 48 -4.18 13.01 -2.66
N ARG A 49 -4.82 13.21 -3.82
CA ARG A 49 -4.14 13.51 -5.09
C ARG A 49 -4.45 14.94 -5.50
N ASP A 50 -3.41 15.74 -5.67
CA ASP A 50 -3.49 17.06 -6.30
C ASP A 50 -2.61 17.08 -7.55
N GLY A 51 -3.24 17.06 -8.73
CA GLY A 51 -2.52 16.90 -9.99
C GLY A 51 -1.71 15.60 -10.04
N ASP A 52 -0.39 15.73 -10.04
CA ASP A 52 0.54 14.60 -10.00
C ASP A 52 1.12 14.33 -8.60
N ASP A 53 0.85 15.18 -7.61
CA ASP A 53 1.37 15.03 -6.25
C ASP A 53 0.39 14.25 -5.37
N LEU A 54 0.95 13.46 -4.46
CA LEU A 54 0.23 12.71 -3.42
C LEU A 54 0.59 13.27 -2.06
N THR A 55 -0.41 13.72 -1.31
CA THR A 55 -0.26 14.19 0.06
C THR A 55 -1.01 13.27 1.02
N PRO A 56 -0.47 12.97 2.21
CA PRO A 56 -1.17 12.12 3.16
C PRO A 56 -2.52 12.71 3.58
N ASN A 57 -3.57 11.92 3.45
CA ASN A 57 -4.83 12.21 4.12
C ASN A 57 -4.72 11.70 5.56
N TRP A 58 -4.37 12.58 6.50
CA TRP A 58 -4.05 12.16 7.87
C TRP A 58 -5.21 11.46 8.57
N HIS A 59 -6.46 11.80 8.27
CA HIS A 59 -7.63 11.11 8.82
C HIS A 59 -7.68 9.65 8.34
N GLU A 60 -7.56 9.41 7.04
CA GLU A 60 -7.51 8.04 6.49
C GLU A 60 -6.26 7.28 6.96
N GLN A 61 -5.11 7.97 7.12
CA GLN A 61 -3.88 7.40 7.67
C GLN A 61 -4.04 6.94 9.12
N SER A 62 -4.80 7.70 9.92
CA SER A 62 -5.13 7.30 11.30
C SER A 62 -5.88 5.97 11.31
N PHE A 63 -6.85 5.80 10.40
CA PHE A 63 -7.54 4.52 10.25
C PHE A 63 -6.66 3.39 9.72
N ILE A 64 -5.66 3.68 8.89
CA ILE A 64 -4.66 2.67 8.48
C ILE A 64 -3.91 2.15 9.71
N ASP A 65 -3.45 3.05 10.58
CA ASP A 65 -2.75 2.66 11.81
C ASP A 65 -3.67 1.94 12.79
N TYR A 66 -4.92 2.39 12.92
CA TYR A 66 -5.92 1.70 13.72
C TYR A 66 -6.15 0.26 13.23
N MET A 67 -6.36 0.06 11.92
CA MET A 67 -6.51 -1.29 11.36
C MET A 67 -5.24 -2.14 11.51
N ARG A 68 -4.06 -1.54 11.41
CA ARG A 68 -2.78 -2.22 11.63
C ARG A 68 -2.64 -2.65 13.08
N ASP A 69 -2.98 -1.79 14.03
CA ASP A 69 -2.94 -2.08 15.46
C ASP A 69 -3.93 -3.19 15.85
N LEU A 70 -5.15 -3.16 15.32
CA LEU A 70 -6.11 -4.25 15.52
C LEU A 70 -5.61 -5.59 14.95
N TYR A 71 -4.95 -5.58 13.79
CA TYR A 71 -4.51 -6.80 13.12
C TYR A 71 -3.21 -7.36 13.73
N PHE A 72 -2.17 -6.52 13.80
CA PHE A 72 -0.83 -6.91 14.23
C PHE A 72 -0.62 -6.74 15.74
N GLY A 73 -1.27 -5.78 16.39
CA GLY A 73 -1.15 -5.54 17.83
C GLY A 73 -2.08 -6.40 18.68
N TYR A 74 -3.37 -6.49 18.30
CA TYR A 74 -4.40 -7.29 19.00
C TYR A 74 -4.67 -8.67 18.38
N GLY A 75 -4.22 -8.94 17.15
CA GLY A 75 -4.40 -10.25 16.51
C GLY A 75 -5.81 -10.47 15.92
N LEU A 76 -6.60 -9.41 15.71
CA LEU A 76 -7.94 -9.54 15.13
C LEU A 76 -7.89 -9.94 13.66
N SER A 77 -8.89 -10.74 13.25
CA SER A 77 -9.04 -11.10 11.85
C SER A 77 -9.40 -9.89 10.98
N ALA A 78 -8.97 -9.90 9.71
CA ALA A 78 -9.34 -8.86 8.75
C ALA A 78 -10.85 -8.77 8.51
N TYR A 79 -11.60 -9.85 8.74
CA TYR A 79 -13.07 -9.84 8.70
C TYR A 79 -13.65 -9.04 9.87
N SER A 80 -13.16 -9.28 11.08
CA SER A 80 -13.56 -8.54 12.28
C SER A 80 -13.27 -7.05 12.11
N ILE A 81 -12.09 -6.71 11.60
CA ILE A 81 -11.70 -5.32 11.34
C ILE A 81 -12.60 -4.68 10.28
N ALA A 82 -12.89 -5.37 9.19
CA ALA A 82 -13.81 -4.86 8.17
C ALA A 82 -15.21 -4.57 8.75
N LYS A 83 -15.69 -5.40 9.69
CA LYS A 83 -16.95 -5.15 10.39
C LYS A 83 -16.86 -3.89 11.25
N VAL A 84 -15.81 -3.75 12.07
CA VAL A 84 -15.57 -2.55 12.89
C VAL A 84 -15.59 -1.29 12.04
N MET A 85 -14.84 -1.28 10.92
CA MET A 85 -14.77 -0.14 10.00
C MET A 85 -16.14 0.20 9.36
N ASN A 86 -16.93 -0.81 8.99
CA ASN A 86 -18.25 -0.57 8.42
C ASN A 86 -19.26 -0.08 9.49
N ASP A 87 -19.15 -0.58 10.73
CA ASP A 87 -20.04 -0.24 11.83
C ASP A 87 -19.79 1.20 12.33
N CYS A 88 -18.55 1.71 12.24
CA CYS A 88 -18.24 3.12 12.51
C CYS A 88 -18.56 4.07 11.34
N GLY A 89 -19.07 3.55 10.21
CA GLY A 89 -19.47 4.36 9.05
C GLY A 89 -18.33 4.73 8.10
N GLU A 90 -17.12 4.22 8.32
CA GLU A 90 -15.98 4.49 7.47
C GLU A 90 -16.05 3.72 6.15
N THR A 91 -15.56 4.36 5.09
CA THR A 91 -15.60 3.79 3.74
C THR A 91 -14.22 3.81 3.08
N GLY A 92 -14.05 3.03 2.02
CA GLY A 92 -12.83 3.10 1.22
C GLY A 92 -12.70 4.44 0.49
N LYS A 93 -11.55 4.68 -0.15
CA LYS A 93 -11.25 5.98 -0.79
C LYS A 93 -12.27 6.42 -1.85
N LEU A 94 -12.82 5.44 -2.57
CA LEU A 94 -13.86 5.63 -3.59
C LEU A 94 -15.26 5.27 -3.07
N GLY A 95 -15.43 5.29 -1.74
CA GLY A 95 -16.60 4.77 -1.05
C GLY A 95 -16.64 3.25 -0.97
N GLY A 96 -17.83 2.73 -0.65
CA GLY A 96 -18.10 1.30 -0.52
C GLY A 96 -17.68 0.72 0.82
N LYS A 97 -18.21 -0.49 1.10
CA LYS A 97 -17.97 -1.21 2.36
C LYS A 97 -16.58 -1.83 2.40
N TRP A 98 -15.97 -1.81 3.58
CA TRP A 98 -14.76 -2.58 3.87
C TRP A 98 -15.04 -4.08 3.76
N ARG A 99 -14.15 -4.77 3.05
CA ARG A 99 -14.08 -6.23 2.95
C ARG A 99 -12.74 -6.67 3.49
N SER A 100 -12.64 -7.90 4.00
CA SER A 100 -11.39 -8.44 4.56
C SER A 100 -10.22 -8.34 3.59
N SER A 101 -10.44 -8.58 2.30
CA SER A 101 -9.43 -8.43 1.25
C SER A 101 -8.88 -7.01 1.13
N ASN A 102 -9.75 -6.01 1.27
CA ASN A 102 -9.39 -4.60 1.12
C ASN A 102 -8.67 -4.10 2.37
N VAL A 103 -9.07 -4.58 3.56
CA VAL A 103 -8.34 -4.35 4.81
C VAL A 103 -6.90 -4.86 4.67
N LEU A 104 -6.72 -6.14 4.33
CA LEU A 104 -5.39 -6.75 4.17
C LEU A 104 -4.53 -6.02 3.14
N ARG A 105 -5.11 -5.67 1.99
CA ARG A 105 -4.40 -4.91 0.95
C ARG A 105 -3.92 -3.55 1.48
N THR A 106 -4.76 -2.87 2.26
CA THR A 106 -4.47 -1.52 2.78
C THR A 106 -3.39 -1.58 3.86
N ILE A 107 -3.58 -2.40 4.90
CA ILE A 107 -2.67 -2.43 6.06
C ILE A 107 -1.27 -2.93 5.71
N ARG A 108 -1.14 -3.74 4.64
CA ARG A 108 0.15 -4.29 4.18
C ARG A 108 0.83 -3.42 3.12
N TYR A 109 0.22 -2.32 2.70
CA TYR A 109 0.77 -1.56 1.60
C TYR A 109 1.93 -0.67 2.05
N GLU A 110 3.16 -1.07 1.70
CA GLU A 110 4.41 -0.41 2.12
C GLU A 110 4.49 1.07 1.69
N PHE A 111 3.79 1.47 0.62
CA PHE A 111 3.78 2.87 0.18
C PHE A 111 3.27 3.83 1.28
N HIS A 112 2.49 3.37 2.26
CA HIS A 112 2.09 4.21 3.39
C HIS A 112 3.27 4.69 4.26
N GLU A 113 4.42 4.02 4.23
CA GLU A 113 5.65 4.47 4.89
C GLU A 113 6.10 5.86 4.41
N GLU A 114 5.83 6.18 3.15
CA GLU A 114 6.21 7.45 2.53
C GLU A 114 5.53 8.66 3.18
N ARG A 115 4.47 8.45 3.97
CA ARG A 115 3.84 9.52 4.77
C ARG A 115 4.84 10.15 5.76
N GLY A 116 5.91 9.44 6.12
CA GLY A 116 6.98 9.94 6.99
C GLY A 116 7.74 11.14 6.41
N LYS A 117 7.61 11.41 5.10
CA LYS A 117 8.17 12.60 4.43
C LYS A 117 7.40 13.89 4.73
N PHE A 118 6.22 13.79 5.35
CA PHE A 118 5.32 14.92 5.58
C PHE A 118 5.21 15.22 7.07
N GLU A 119 4.95 16.50 7.39
CA GLU A 119 4.70 16.91 8.77
C GLU A 119 3.38 16.33 9.28
N LYS A 120 3.47 15.57 10.37
CA LYS A 120 2.31 14.98 11.05
C LYS A 120 1.53 16.09 11.77
N PRO A 121 0.19 16.08 11.73
CA PRO A 121 -0.61 17.05 12.45
C PRO A 121 -0.47 16.85 13.97
N VAL A 122 -0.69 17.91 14.74
CA VAL A 122 -0.51 17.89 16.21
C VAL A 122 -1.29 16.77 16.88
N TRP A 123 -2.55 16.55 16.46
CA TRP A 123 -3.44 15.52 17.01
C TRP A 123 -2.96 14.09 16.74
N TRP A 124 -2.01 13.88 15.83
CA TRP A 124 -1.48 12.55 15.52
C TRP A 124 -0.83 11.90 16.74
N LYS A 125 -0.30 12.65 17.70
CA LYS A 125 0.30 12.04 18.90
C LYS A 125 -0.71 11.65 19.97
N GLU A 126 -2.00 11.98 19.78
CA GLU A 126 -3.03 11.77 20.79
C GLU A 126 -3.58 10.34 20.80
N ALA A 127 -3.56 9.65 19.65
CA ALA A 127 -4.05 8.28 19.59
C ALA A 127 -2.92 7.28 19.90
N PRO A 128 -3.13 6.32 20.83
CA PRO A 128 -2.08 5.43 21.30
C PRO A 128 -1.62 4.41 20.25
N PHE A 129 -2.43 4.17 19.20
CA PHE A 129 -2.16 3.21 18.14
C PHE A 129 -1.37 3.79 16.95
N HIS A 130 -1.11 5.10 16.92
CA HIS A 130 -0.38 5.70 15.82
C HIS A 130 1.11 5.31 15.83
N ASP A 131 1.63 4.93 14.66
CA ASP A 131 3.01 4.48 14.45
C ASP A 131 3.48 3.34 15.37
N THR A 132 2.57 2.56 15.97
CA THR A 132 2.93 1.43 16.86
C THR A 132 3.46 0.22 16.08
N ILE A 133 2.89 -0.02 14.89
CA ILE A 133 3.25 -1.18 14.06
C ILE A 133 4.31 -0.78 13.02
N PRO A 134 5.53 -1.36 13.05
CA PRO A 134 6.57 -1.06 12.07
C PRO A 134 6.15 -1.46 10.65
N TRP A 135 6.54 -0.65 9.66
CA TRP A 135 6.36 -1.02 8.25
C TRP A 135 7.14 -2.31 7.95
N GLY A 136 6.56 -3.17 7.11
CA GLY A 136 7.08 -4.52 6.87
C GLY A 136 6.65 -5.58 7.89
N ALA A 137 5.85 -5.26 8.92
CA ALA A 137 5.29 -6.26 9.81
C ALA A 137 4.46 -7.32 9.06
N THR A 138 4.79 -8.60 9.26
CA THR A 138 4.09 -9.75 8.67
C THR A 138 3.37 -10.62 9.69
N GLU A 139 3.69 -10.46 10.98
CA GLU A 139 3.25 -11.33 12.07
C GLU A 139 2.60 -10.53 13.21
N PHE A 140 1.80 -11.22 14.02
CA PHE A 140 1.22 -10.68 15.25
C PHE A 140 2.33 -10.36 16.26
N LEU A 141 2.24 -9.18 16.89
CA LEU A 141 3.27 -8.59 17.74
C LEU A 141 2.92 -8.58 19.22
N ASP A 142 1.71 -9.01 19.60
CA ASP A 142 1.24 -9.11 20.99
C ASP A 142 1.54 -7.86 21.83
N LEU A 143 1.15 -6.69 21.32
CA LEU A 143 1.47 -5.41 21.96
C LEU A 143 0.65 -5.15 23.24
N TYR A 144 -0.42 -5.90 23.43
CA TYR A 144 -1.36 -5.74 24.54
C TYR A 144 -1.64 -7.10 25.22
N PRO A 145 -0.63 -7.67 25.91
CA PRO A 145 -0.81 -8.93 26.64
C PRO A 145 -1.78 -8.73 27.81
N GLU A 146 -2.57 -9.76 28.11
CA GLU A 146 -3.53 -9.80 29.24
C GLU A 146 -2.86 -9.65 30.62
#